data_AF-A0A8T3YAE8-F1
#
_entry.id   AF-A0A8T3YAE8-F1
#
_cell.length_a   1.000
_cell.length_b   1.000
_cell.length_c   1.000
_cell.angle_alpha   90.00
_cell.angle_beta   90.00
_cell.angle_gamma   90.00
#
_symmetry.space_group_name_H-M   'P 1'
#
loop_
_entity.id
_entity.type
_entity.pdbx_description
1 polymer ?
#
loop_
_entity_poly.entity_id
_entity_poly.type
_entity_poly.pdbx_seq_one_letter_code
_entity_poly.pdbx_strand_id
1 'polypeptide(L)'
;MDILLIIVVLFVLFAWSRALLRYRDHAISLGEFIFWTFIWGAVIALTTFRTRLSFVADIAGLKRPVDVLIYFSIVLLFYLLFRLYVKMESVEQNMTKVIREIAHQRRK
;
A
#
# COMPACT_ATOMS: atom_id res chain seq x y z
N MET A 1 -27.11 2.66 8.85
CA MET A 1 -25.69 2.31 8.91
C MET A 1 -25.32 1.75 7.56
N ASP A 2 -24.69 2.54 6.70
CA ASP A 2 -24.44 2.15 5.31
C ASP A 2 -23.52 0.93 5.27
N ILE A 3 -23.99 -0.18 4.70
CA ILE A 3 -23.29 -1.48 4.63
C ILE A 3 -21.87 -1.34 4.06
N LEU A 4 -21.67 -0.38 3.15
CA LEU A 4 -20.37 0.01 2.61
C LEU A 4 -19.35 0.41 3.68
N LEU A 5 -19.77 1.15 4.70
CA LEU A 5 -18.88 1.65 5.75
C LEU A 5 -18.38 0.50 6.64
N ILE A 6 -19.25 -0.47 6.92
CA ILE A 6 -18.91 -1.68 7.68
C ILE A 6 -17.89 -2.53 6.92
N ILE A 7 -18.09 -2.74 5.62
CA ILE A 7 -17.17 -3.51 4.77
C ILE A 7 -15.80 -2.84 4.71
N VAL A 8 -15.77 -1.51 4.54
CA VAL A 8 -14.51 -0.77 4.46
C VAL A 8 -13.76 -0.81 5.80
N VAL A 9 -14.43 -0.62 6.92
CA VAL A 9 -13.80 -0.67 8.25
C VAL A 9 -13.23 -2.06 8.53
N LEU A 10 -13.97 -3.13 8.21
CA LEU A 10 -13.47 -4.51 8.32
C LEU A 10 -12.23 -4.74 7.45
N PHE A 11 -12.25 -4.24 6.21
CA PHE A 11 -11.13 -4.37 5.29
C PHE A 11 -9.89 -3.60 5.77
N VAL A 12 -10.09 -2.38 6.30
CA VAL A 12 -9.00 -1.58 6.88
C VAL A 12 -8.41 -2.30 8.09
N LEU A 13 -9.23 -2.81 9.01
CA LEU A 13 -8.75 -3.55 10.18
C LEU A 13 -7.97 -4.81 9.78
N PHE A 14 -8.49 -5.57 8.81
CA PHE A 14 -7.79 -6.74 8.28
C PHE A 14 -6.43 -6.36 7.71
N ALA A 15 -6.38 -5.30 6.90
CA ALA A 15 -5.14 -4.90 6.24
C ALA A 15 -4.14 -4.25 7.20
N TRP A 16 -4.62 -3.57 8.25
CA TRP A 16 -3.79 -3.05 9.33
C TRP A 16 -3.20 -4.19 10.17
N SER A 17 -3.99 -5.24 10.44
CA SER A 17 -3.47 -6.46 11.08
C SER A 17 -2.35 -7.12 10.26
N ARG A 18 -2.49 -7.14 8.93
CA ARG A 18 -1.48 -7.69 8.01
C ARG A 18 -0.21 -6.84 7.97
N ALA A 19 -0.34 -5.51 8.06
CA ALA A 19 0.79 -4.60 8.17
C ALA A 19 1.53 -4.79 9.51
N LEU A 20 0.80 -4.97 10.61
CA LEU A 20 1.35 -5.25 11.94
C LEU A 20 2.08 -6.61 11.99
N LEU A 21 1.48 -7.68 11.45
CA LEU A 21 2.14 -9.00 11.38
C LEU A 21 3.45 -8.92 10.59
N ARG A 22 3.44 -8.27 9.42
CA ARG A 22 4.65 -8.16 8.59
C ARG A 22 5.73 -7.24 9.17
N TYR A 23 5.35 -6.26 9.99
CA TYR A 23 6.32 -5.47 10.77
C TYR A 23 6.97 -6.31 11.86
N ARG A 24 6.19 -7.14 12.56
CA ARG A 24 6.68 -8.04 13.60
C ARG A 24 7.67 -9.08 13.06
N ASP A 25 7.42 -9.58 11.85
CA ASP A 25 8.30 -10.54 11.16
C ASP A 25 9.61 -9.92 10.63
N HIS A 26 9.90 -8.63 10.90
CA HIS A 26 11.06 -7.88 10.38
C HIS A 26 11.18 -7.87 8.85
N ALA A 27 10.12 -8.30 8.15
CA ALA A 27 10.04 -8.37 6.69
C ALA A 27 9.76 -7.00 6.05
N ILE A 28 9.45 -5.99 6.88
CA ILE A 28 9.03 -4.64 6.51
C ILE A 28 9.80 -3.63 7.37
N SER A 29 10.37 -2.59 6.74
CA SER A 29 11.07 -1.52 7.47
C SER A 29 10.09 -0.55 8.16
N LEU A 30 10.56 0.20 9.16
CA LEU A 30 9.73 1.18 9.88
C LEU A 30 9.02 2.17 8.93
N GLY A 31 9.70 2.59 7.85
CA GLY A 31 9.13 3.49 6.84
C GLY A 31 7.98 2.85 6.06
N GLU A 32 8.08 1.55 5.79
CA GLU A 32 7.02 0.82 5.10
C GLU A 32 5.78 0.60 5.99
N PHE A 33 5.95 0.46 7.31
CA PHE A 33 4.85 0.39 8.27
C PHE A 33 4.11 1.73 8.40
N ILE A 34 4.86 2.84 8.49
CA ILE A 34 4.30 4.20 8.49
C ILE A 34 3.54 4.47 7.20
N PHE A 35 4.11 4.09 6.05
CA PHE A 35 3.46 4.22 4.75
C PHE A 35 2.13 3.46 4.66
N TRP A 36 2.08 2.21 5.12
CA TRP A 36 0.84 1.44 5.16
C TRP A 36 -0.19 2.05 6.11
N THR A 37 0.23 2.52 7.28
CA THR A 37 -0.66 3.20 8.23
C THR A 37 -1.23 4.49 7.63
N PHE A 38 -0.43 5.26 6.89
CA PHE A 38 -0.89 6.45 6.19
C PHE A 38 -1.92 6.15 5.11
N ILE A 39 -1.71 5.09 4.31
CA ILE A 39 -2.70 4.65 3.30
C ILE A 39 -4.03 4.30 3.96
N TRP A 40 -4.01 3.48 5.00
CA TRP A 40 -5.24 3.05 5.67
C TRP A 40 -5.95 4.21 6.36
N GLY A 41 -5.20 5.15 6.94
CA GLY A 41 -5.72 6.41 7.46
C GLY A 41 -6.39 7.26 6.37
N ALA A 42 -5.77 7.37 5.19
CA ALA A 42 -6.36 8.07 4.05
C ALA A 42 -7.67 7.40 3.58
N VAL A 43 -7.75 6.07 3.56
CA VAL A 43 -8.98 5.33 3.23
C VAL A 43 -10.10 5.63 4.24
N ILE A 44 -9.81 5.64 5.55
CA ILE A 44 -10.79 6.01 6.57
C ILE A 44 -11.24 7.47 6.41
N ALA A 45 -10.30 8.39 6.18
CA ALA A 45 -10.62 9.79 5.95
C ALA A 45 -11.53 9.96 4.73
N LEU A 46 -11.20 9.33 3.59
CA LEU A 46 -11.99 9.43 2.37
C LEU A 46 -13.40 8.81 2.51
N THR A 47 -13.55 7.77 3.34
CA THR A 47 -14.86 7.13 3.54
C THR A 47 -15.76 7.86 4.54
N THR A 48 -15.18 8.45 5.58
CA THR A 48 -15.91 9.32 6.54
C THR A 48 -16.32 10.67 5.94
N PHE A 49 -15.64 11.12 4.88
CA PHE A 49 -15.93 12.37 4.18
C PHE A 49 -17.09 12.32 3.16
N ARG A 50 -17.75 11.16 2.97
CA ARG A 50 -18.86 10.98 2.01
C ARG A 50 -19.99 12.02 2.15
N THR A 51 -20.17 12.59 3.34
CA THR A 51 -21.23 13.58 3.65
C THR A 51 -20.86 15.04 3.33
N ARG A 52 -19.58 15.38 3.11
CA ARG A 52 -19.12 16.78 2.84
C ARG A 52 -18.26 16.91 1.59
N LEU A 53 -18.40 16.01 0.63
CA LEU A 53 -17.66 16.09 -0.63
C LEU A 53 -18.23 17.07 -1.65
N SER A 54 -19.14 17.95 -1.24
CA SER A 54 -19.54 19.12 -2.04
C SER A 54 -18.45 20.20 -2.04
N PHE A 55 -17.73 20.40 -0.94
CA PHE A 55 -16.79 21.53 -0.81
C PHE A 55 -15.44 21.30 -1.51
N VAL A 56 -15.00 20.04 -1.62
CA VAL A 56 -13.74 19.67 -2.31
C VAL A 56 -13.95 19.61 -3.84
N ALA A 57 -15.16 19.30 -4.30
CA ALA A 57 -15.50 19.29 -5.72
C ALA A 57 -15.34 20.68 -6.37
N ASP A 58 -15.62 21.75 -5.62
CA ASP A 58 -15.49 23.13 -6.11
C ASP A 58 -14.03 23.60 -6.23
N ILE A 59 -13.13 23.12 -5.37
CA ILE A 59 -11.69 23.47 -5.43
C ILE A 59 -10.94 22.58 -6.44
N ALA A 60 -11.35 21.32 -6.59
CA ALA A 60 -10.68 20.37 -7.48
C ALA A 60 -11.20 20.39 -8.93
N GLY A 61 -12.28 21.13 -9.24
CA GLY A 61 -12.87 21.20 -10.59
C GLY A 61 -13.47 19.88 -11.09
N LEU A 62 -13.57 18.87 -10.23
CA LEU A 62 -14.04 17.52 -10.55
C LEU A 62 -15.49 17.38 -10.07
N LYS A 63 -16.43 17.36 -11.03
CA LYS A 63 -17.89 17.25 -10.80
C LYS A 63 -18.32 15.98 -10.06
N ARG A 64 -17.41 15.02 -9.82
CA ARG A 64 -17.70 13.72 -9.24
C ARG A 64 -16.70 13.33 -8.14
N PRO A 65 -17.19 13.12 -6.90
CA PRO A 65 -16.46 12.51 -5.79
C PRO A 65 -15.65 11.26 -6.11
N VAL A 66 -16.17 10.46 -7.05
CA VAL A 66 -15.61 9.16 -7.42
C VAL A 66 -14.34 9.32 -8.24
N ASP A 67 -14.20 10.39 -9.02
CA ASP A 67 -13.07 10.57 -9.93
C ASP A 67 -11.78 10.80 -9.15
N VAL A 68 -11.83 11.57 -8.05
CA VAL A 68 -10.68 11.79 -7.15
C VAL A 68 -10.17 10.48 -6.56
N LEU A 69 -11.09 9.60 -6.14
CA LEU A 69 -10.74 8.27 -5.63
C LEU A 69 -10.07 7.42 -6.70
N ILE A 70 -10.57 7.46 -7.93
CA ILE A 70 -9.99 6.71 -9.05
C ILE A 70 -8.57 7.22 -9.35
N TYR A 71 -8.38 8.54 -9.51
CA TYR A 71 -7.05 9.09 -9.76
C TYR A 71 -6.06 8.78 -8.63
N PHE A 72 -6.49 8.90 -7.38
CA PHE A 72 -5.65 8.52 -6.24
C PHE A 72 -5.29 7.03 -6.26
N SER A 73 -6.24 6.16 -6.58
CA SER A 73 -6.01 4.72 -6.65
C SER A 73 -5.03 4.34 -7.77
N ILE A 74 -5.08 5.02 -8.91
CA ILE A 74 -4.13 4.82 -10.01
C ILE A 74 -2.72 5.22 -9.58
N VAL A 75 -2.55 6.42 -9.01
CA VAL A 75 -1.24 6.89 -8.52
C VAL A 75 -0.68 5.94 -7.46
N LEU A 76 -1.53 5.50 -6.54
CA LEU A 76 -1.17 4.55 -5.49
C LEU A 76 -0.74 3.19 -6.06
N LEU A 77 -1.46 2.68 -7.06
CA LEU A 77 -1.12 1.44 -7.76
C LEU A 77 0.22 1.54 -8.47
N PHE A 78 0.48 2.63 -9.18
CA PHE A 78 1.78 2.86 -9.83
C PHE A 78 2.92 2.86 -8.81
N TYR A 79 2.75 3.53 -7.68
CA TYR A 79 3.75 3.50 -6.61
C TYR A 79 3.97 2.08 -6.06
N LEU A 80 2.90 1.32 -5.83
CA LEU A 80 3.00 -0.07 -5.34
C LEU A 80 3.71 -0.98 -6.35
N LEU A 81 3.44 -0.82 -7.65
CA LEU A 81 4.13 -1.53 -8.72
C LEU A 81 5.62 -1.19 -8.73
N PHE A 82 5.96 0.10 -8.64
CA PHE A 82 7.35 0.54 -8.58
C PHE A 82 8.08 -0.07 -7.36
N ARG A 83 7.45 -0.03 -6.18
CA ARG A 83 8.04 -0.65 -4.97
C ARG A 83 8.19 -2.17 -5.11
N LEU A 84 7.25 -2.84 -5.75
CA LEU A 84 7.34 -4.27 -6.04
C LEU A 84 8.53 -4.56 -6.97
N TYR A 85 8.71 -3.74 -8.01
CA TYR A 85 9.84 -3.86 -8.94
C TYR A 85 11.20 -3.72 -8.23
N VAL A 86 11.38 -2.69 -7.39
CA VAL A 86 12.61 -2.51 -6.61
C VAL A 86 12.87 -3.71 -5.68
N LYS A 87 11.82 -4.25 -5.05
CA LYS A 87 11.95 -5.45 -4.21
C LYS A 87 12.36 -6.67 -5.03
N MET A 88 11.81 -6.83 -6.24
CA MET A 88 12.15 -7.92 -7.14
C MET A 88 13.63 -7.87 -7.53
N GLU A 89 14.16 -6.69 -7.84
CA GLU A 89 15.59 -6.49 -8.13
C GLU A 89 16.48 -6.92 -6.94
N SER A 90 16.10 -6.55 -5.72
CA SER A 90 16.86 -6.97 -4.53
C SER A 90 16.87 -8.49 -4.33
N VAL A 91 15.77 -9.17 -4.67
CA VAL A 91 15.66 -10.63 -4.61
C VAL A 91 16.56 -11.27 -5.66
N GLU A 92 16.56 -10.74 -6.88
CA GLU A 92 17.42 -11.22 -7.97
C GLU A 92 18.90 -11.08 -7.60
N GLN A 93 19.33 -9.93 -7.07
CA GLN A 93 20.71 -9.72 -6.60
C GLN A 93 21.12 -10.71 -5.50
N ASN A 94 20.21 -11.01 -4.57
CA ASN A 94 20.47 -11.99 -3.51
C ASN A 94 20.56 -13.41 -4.08
N MET A 95 19.72 -13.77 -5.05
CA MET A 95 19.82 -15.05 -5.76
C MET A 95 21.17 -15.18 -6.47
N THR A 96 21.64 -14.14 -7.15
CA THR A 96 22.96 -14.14 -7.80
C THR A 96 24.08 -14.40 -6.80
N LYS A 97 24.05 -13.75 -5.62
CA LYS A 97 25.03 -13.97 -4.55
C LYS A 97 25.03 -15.41 -4.06
N VAL A 98 23.84 -15.97 -3.81
CA VAL A 98 23.68 -17.36 -3.35
C VAL A 98 24.23 -18.34 -4.40
N ILE A 99 23.90 -18.17 -5.67
CA ILE A 99 24.40 -19.02 -6.76
C ILE A 99 25.94 -18.93 -6.86
N ARG A 100 26.51 -17.73 -6.72
CA ARG A 100 27.96 -17.51 -6.76
C ARG A 100 28.69 -18.19 -5.61
N GLU A 101 28.13 -18.15 -4.40
CA GLU A 101 28.68 -18.83 -3.22
C GLU A 101 28.66 -20.35 -3.41
N ILE A 102 27.54 -20.91 -3.90
CA ILE A 102 27.42 -22.34 -4.21
C ILE A 102 28.46 -22.77 -5.26
N ALA A 103 28.68 -21.95 -6.29
CA ALA A 103 29.69 -22.24 -7.31
C ALA A 103 31.12 -22.23 -6.75
N HIS A 104 31.43 -21.31 -5.83
CA HIS A 104 32.73 -21.29 -5.16
C HIS A 104 32.94 -22.49 -4.25
N GLN A 105 31.91 -22.91 -3.50
CA GLN A 105 31.98 -24.10 -2.64
C GLN A 105 32.19 -25.38 -3.45
N ARG A 106 31.52 -25.55 -4.60
CA ARG A 106 31.67 -26.74 -5.46
C ARG A 106 33.03 -26.84 -6.17
N ARG A 107 33.80 -25.75 -6.22
CA ARG A 107 35.12 -25.72 -6.88
C ARG A 107 36.27 -26.08 -5.93
N LYS A 108 36.02 -26.14 -4.62
CA LYS A 108 36.93 -26.70 -3.60
C LYS A 108 36.63 -28.18 -3.38
#